data_AF-A0A371D359-F1
#
_entry.id   AF-A0A371D359-F1
#
_cell.length_a   1.000
_cell.length_b   1.000
_cell.length_c   1.000
_cell.angle_alpha   90.00
_cell.angle_beta   90.00
_cell.angle_gamma   90.00
#
_symmetry.space_group_name_H-M   'P 1'
#
loop_
_entity.id
_entity.type
_entity.pdbx_description
1 polymer ?
#
loop_
_entity_poly.entity_id
_entity_poly.type
_entity_poly.pdbx_seq_one_letter_code
_entity_poly.pdbx_strand_id
1 'polypeptide(L)'
;MNKEPEEGTFAVIRMDPVAMVRHLNDTEALRAAEAMSPRSYLVYVHTHHTLPVWGLKPWYSFDIYLVGLCLPSPNQEECVTPDMCVPIFPNTSHPEGRIPVRTEPPFPFDNCFIWSLPNLEIRVCPRAEGFDWDETTRLPTGPVDERSRWLDYEGEDRVRQHTARQARQQPDVVPNPHTSKEVSQSHPTPPVDRSHRAETAISPRAEDETSSISAGKSAYSCSMIASTDSIDSMTELERLFADPEESPELHPLCHLWCDLTTTIKQDGIPIPVLFFEERDAIIR
;
A
#
# COMPACT_ATOMS: atom_id res chain seq x y z
N MET A 1 -23.68 -19.67 3.66
CA MET A 1 -22.79 -18.77 4.44
C MET A 1 -22.14 -17.88 3.41
N ASN A 2 -22.49 -16.59 3.38
CA ASN A 2 -21.98 -15.68 2.36
C ASN A 2 -20.48 -15.50 2.60
N LYS A 3 -19.66 -15.82 1.60
CA LYS A 3 -18.20 -15.63 1.67
C LYS A 3 -17.91 -14.12 1.77
N GLU A 4 -17.04 -13.71 2.70
CA GLU A 4 -16.50 -12.34 2.80
C GLU A 4 -15.49 -12.08 1.67
N PRO A 5 -15.08 -10.84 1.39
CA PRO A 5 -14.04 -10.59 0.40
C PRO A 5 -12.65 -11.09 0.83
N GLU A 6 -11.86 -11.61 -0.10
CA GLU A 6 -10.54 -12.21 0.16
C GLU A 6 -9.39 -11.25 -0.19
N GLU A 7 -8.42 -11.13 0.70
CA GLU A 7 -7.17 -10.40 0.46
C GLU A 7 -6.19 -11.17 -0.44
N GLY A 8 -5.20 -10.48 -1.01
CA GLY A 8 -4.20 -11.09 -1.90
C GLY A 8 -4.76 -11.42 -3.29
N THR A 9 -5.88 -10.82 -3.66
CA THR A 9 -6.60 -11.11 -4.90
C THR A 9 -6.64 -9.89 -5.82
N PHE A 10 -6.81 -10.15 -7.12
CA PHE A 10 -7.13 -9.11 -8.09
C PHE A 10 -8.65 -9.03 -8.24
N ALA A 11 -9.14 -7.80 -8.35
CA ALA A 11 -10.57 -7.53 -8.49
C ALA A 11 -10.81 -6.33 -9.39
N VAL A 12 -12.05 -6.23 -9.86
CA VAL A 12 -12.59 -5.01 -10.45
C VAL A 12 -13.40 -4.29 -9.39
N ILE A 13 -13.19 -2.98 -9.26
CA ILE A 13 -14.00 -2.12 -8.40
C ILE A 13 -14.73 -1.05 -9.21
N ARG A 14 -15.85 -0.57 -8.69
CA ARG A 14 -16.55 0.60 -9.20
C ARG A 14 -17.18 1.36 -8.05
N MET A 15 -16.96 2.67 -8.02
CA MET A 15 -17.50 3.54 -6.98
C MET A 15 -19.03 3.63 -7.05
N ASP A 16 -19.68 3.75 -5.89
CA ASP A 16 -21.12 4.01 -5.75
C ASP A 16 -21.34 5.43 -5.20
N PRO A 17 -21.29 6.47 -6.07
CA PRO A 17 -21.39 7.86 -5.64
C PRO A 17 -22.72 8.14 -4.94
N VAL A 18 -23.81 7.50 -5.38
CA VAL A 18 -25.14 7.67 -4.80
C VAL A 18 -25.15 7.13 -3.37
N ALA A 19 -24.62 5.94 -3.14
CA ALA A 19 -24.54 5.38 -1.79
C ALA A 19 -23.60 6.19 -0.88
N MET A 20 -22.53 6.78 -1.43
CA MET A 20 -21.63 7.66 -0.68
C MET A 20 -22.34 8.90 -0.16
N VAL A 21 -23.18 9.57 -0.94
CA VAL A 21 -23.81 10.84 -0.54
C VAL A 21 -25.21 10.70 0.07
N ARG A 22 -25.87 9.55 -0.07
CA ARG A 22 -27.27 9.35 0.36
C ARG A 22 -27.53 9.74 1.81
N HIS A 23 -26.57 9.46 2.70
CA HIS A 23 -26.70 9.72 4.13
C HIS A 23 -26.68 11.22 4.48
N LEU A 24 -26.15 12.08 3.60
CA LEU A 24 -26.10 13.53 3.79
C LEU A 24 -27.49 14.18 3.69
N ASN A 25 -28.47 13.48 3.10
CA ASN A 25 -29.81 14.00 2.81
C ASN A 25 -29.80 15.33 2.02
N ASP A 26 -28.75 15.55 1.22
CA ASP A 26 -28.62 16.70 0.33
C ASP A 26 -29.10 16.34 -1.08
N THR A 27 -30.12 17.06 -1.55
CA THR A 27 -30.72 16.83 -2.87
C THR A 27 -29.81 17.28 -4.02
N GLU A 28 -28.94 18.27 -3.80
CA GLU A 28 -27.98 18.71 -4.80
C GLU A 28 -26.85 17.69 -4.94
N ALA A 29 -26.25 17.27 -3.82
CA ALA A 29 -25.24 16.20 -3.80
C ALA A 29 -25.77 14.90 -4.41
N LEU A 30 -27.01 14.50 -4.06
CA LEU A 30 -27.63 13.30 -4.63
C LEU A 30 -27.80 13.40 -6.16
N ARG A 31 -28.27 14.55 -6.66
CA ARG A 31 -28.44 14.77 -8.10
C ARG A 31 -27.10 14.78 -8.83
N ALA A 32 -26.07 15.37 -8.22
CA ALA A 32 -24.71 15.36 -8.77
C ALA A 32 -24.16 13.93 -8.85
N ALA A 33 -24.31 13.15 -7.77
CA ALA A 33 -23.92 11.75 -7.71
C ALA A 33 -24.66 10.87 -8.74
N GLU A 34 -25.96 11.09 -8.93
CA GLU A 34 -26.76 10.41 -9.96
C GLU A 34 -26.34 10.75 -11.39
N ALA A 35 -25.78 11.94 -11.61
CA ALA A 35 -25.27 12.38 -12.91
C ALA A 35 -23.87 11.83 -13.22
N MET A 36 -23.15 11.28 -12.23
CA MET A 36 -21.84 10.68 -12.45
C MET A 36 -21.94 9.38 -13.24
N SER A 37 -20.87 9.05 -13.96
CA SER A 37 -20.72 7.76 -14.65
C SER A 37 -19.45 7.07 -14.18
N PRO A 38 -19.46 6.47 -12.97
CA PRO A 38 -18.27 5.83 -12.39
C PRO A 38 -17.75 4.71 -13.28
N ARG A 39 -16.43 4.66 -13.45
CA ARG A 39 -15.77 3.63 -14.25
C ARG A 39 -15.39 2.43 -13.40
N SER A 40 -15.14 1.32 -14.10
CA SER A 40 -14.62 0.11 -13.48
C SER A 40 -13.09 0.13 -13.55
N TYR A 41 -12.44 -0.10 -12.42
CA TYR A 41 -10.99 -0.07 -12.27
C TYR A 41 -10.48 -1.42 -11.81
N LEU A 42 -9.30 -1.80 -12.31
CA LEU A 42 -8.61 -3.03 -11.90
C LEU A 42 -7.73 -2.73 -10.69
N VAL A 43 -7.79 -3.59 -9.68
CA VAL A 43 -7.06 -3.39 -8.42
C VAL A 43 -6.48 -4.70 -7.89
N TYR A 44 -5.45 -4.58 -7.06
CA TYR A 44 -4.96 -5.63 -6.18
C TYR A 44 -5.44 -5.33 -4.76
N VAL A 45 -6.19 -6.26 -4.16
CA VAL A 45 -6.75 -6.17 -2.81
C VAL A 45 -5.72 -6.69 -1.82
N HIS A 46 -5.21 -5.84 -0.93
CA HIS A 46 -4.03 -6.18 -0.13
C HIS A 46 -4.33 -6.53 1.32
N THR A 47 -4.80 -5.57 2.11
CA THR A 47 -4.98 -5.75 3.56
C THR A 47 -6.43 -5.52 3.90
N HIS A 48 -7.07 -6.50 4.54
CA HIS A 48 -8.39 -6.31 5.12
C HIS A 48 -8.27 -5.67 6.50
N HIS A 49 -8.81 -4.46 6.65
CA HIS A 49 -8.89 -3.79 7.94
C HIS A 49 -10.09 -4.36 8.71
N THR A 50 -9.87 -5.51 9.36
CA THR A 50 -10.93 -6.20 10.08
C THR A 50 -11.13 -5.56 11.44
N LEU A 51 -12.20 -4.79 11.62
CA LEU A 51 -12.59 -4.33 12.95
C LEU A 51 -13.43 -5.41 13.68
N PRO A 52 -13.31 -5.54 15.01
CA PRO A 52 -14.11 -6.46 15.82
C PRO A 52 -15.54 -5.90 16.02
N VAL A 53 -16.28 -5.71 14.93
CA VAL A 53 -17.68 -5.29 14.98
C VAL A 53 -18.58 -6.52 15.06
N TRP A 54 -19.25 -6.68 16.21
CA TRP A 54 -20.26 -7.72 16.40
C TRP A 54 -21.57 -7.30 15.72
N GLY A 55 -21.84 -7.78 14.51
CA GLY A 55 -23.08 -7.45 13.78
C GLY A 55 -22.99 -7.63 12.26
N LEU A 56 -24.04 -7.22 11.54
CA LEU A 56 -24.00 -7.09 10.08
C LEU A 56 -23.03 -5.97 9.72
N LYS A 57 -21.92 -6.31 9.07
CA LYS A 57 -20.96 -5.31 8.58
C LYS A 57 -21.61 -4.52 7.43
N PRO A 58 -21.75 -3.18 7.54
CA PRO A 58 -22.33 -2.37 6.47
C PRO A 58 -21.42 -2.31 5.24
N TRP A 59 -20.14 -2.60 5.41
CA TRP A 59 -19.10 -2.64 4.38
C TRP A 59 -17.85 -3.38 4.91
N TYR A 60 -16.88 -3.65 4.03
CA TYR A 60 -15.56 -4.20 4.36
C TYR A 60 -14.46 -3.20 3.97
N SER A 61 -13.51 -2.89 4.86
CA SER A 61 -12.40 -1.96 4.54
C SER A 61 -11.17 -2.68 4.02
N PHE A 62 -10.59 -2.17 2.94
CA PHE A 62 -9.38 -2.72 2.35
C PHE A 62 -8.40 -1.65 1.90
N ASP A 63 -7.11 -1.91 2.12
CA ASP A 63 -6.05 -1.31 1.31
C ASP A 63 -6.04 -1.96 -0.07
N ILE A 64 -6.05 -1.13 -1.10
CA ILE A 64 -5.94 -1.54 -2.50
C ILE A 64 -4.78 -0.83 -3.18
N TYR A 65 -4.25 -1.49 -4.21
CA TYR A 65 -3.30 -0.92 -5.15
C TYR A 65 -3.94 -0.90 -6.53
N LEU A 66 -3.86 0.22 -7.22
CA LEU A 66 -4.42 0.33 -8.57
C LEU A 66 -3.57 -0.46 -9.56
N VAL A 67 -4.24 -1.07 -10.53
CA VAL A 67 -3.59 -1.80 -11.62
C VAL A 67 -3.88 -1.08 -12.92
N GLY A 68 -2.83 -0.73 -13.65
CA GLY A 68 -2.91 0.03 -14.90
C GLY A 68 -2.22 -0.67 -16.06
N LEU A 69 -2.57 -0.26 -17.28
CA LEU A 69 -1.89 -0.66 -18.53
C LEU A 69 -0.65 0.18 -18.85
N CYS A 70 -0.35 1.16 -17.99
CA CYS A 70 0.75 2.08 -18.16
C CYS A 70 1.50 2.24 -16.84
N LEU A 71 2.72 2.77 -16.95
CA LEU A 71 3.48 3.21 -15.79
C LEU A 71 2.75 4.36 -15.08
N PRO A 72 2.96 4.54 -13.76
CA PRO A 72 2.55 5.74 -13.04
C PRO A 72 3.02 7.02 -13.74
N SER A 73 2.14 8.02 -13.80
CA SER A 73 2.56 9.36 -14.19
C SER A 73 3.46 9.94 -13.10
N PRO A 74 4.58 10.62 -13.45
CA PRO A 74 5.42 11.25 -12.45
C PRO A 74 4.64 12.33 -11.71
N ASN A 75 4.59 12.24 -10.38
CA ASN A 75 4.00 13.25 -9.52
C ASN A 75 5.09 13.77 -8.57
N GLN A 76 5.57 14.99 -8.83
CA GLN A 76 6.63 15.58 -8.02
C GLN A 76 6.16 15.80 -6.59
N GLU A 77 4.97 16.37 -6.38
CA GLU A 77 4.40 16.70 -5.06
C GLU A 77 4.36 15.46 -4.16
N GLU A 78 3.87 14.35 -4.69
CA GLU A 78 3.82 13.09 -3.97
C GLU A 78 5.13 12.28 -4.01
N CYS A 79 6.14 12.76 -4.72
CA CYS A 79 7.42 12.07 -4.98
C CYS A 79 7.24 10.67 -5.60
N VAL A 80 6.30 10.54 -6.53
CA VAL A 80 6.03 9.31 -7.30
C VAL A 80 6.77 9.37 -8.63
N THR A 81 7.50 8.31 -8.97
CA THR A 81 8.18 8.16 -10.25
C THR A 81 7.58 7.00 -11.08
N PRO A 82 7.73 7.00 -12.41
CA PRO A 82 7.12 5.97 -13.27
C PRO A 82 7.62 4.54 -13.03
N ASP A 83 8.77 4.38 -12.39
CA ASP A 83 9.36 3.09 -12.01
C ASP A 83 8.86 2.55 -10.66
N MET A 84 8.01 3.29 -9.93
CA MET A 84 7.38 2.83 -8.68
C MET A 84 6.15 1.96 -8.96
N CYS A 85 6.38 0.86 -9.67
CA CYS A 85 5.36 -0.13 -9.99
C CYS A 85 5.98 -1.52 -10.15
N VAL A 86 5.14 -2.54 -10.27
CA VAL A 86 5.57 -3.92 -10.47
C VAL A 86 4.83 -4.51 -11.67
N PRO A 87 5.55 -5.02 -12.69
CA PRO A 87 4.90 -5.63 -13.84
C PRO A 87 4.20 -6.93 -13.45
N ILE A 88 3.04 -7.20 -14.06
CA ILE A 88 2.31 -8.46 -13.91
C ILE A 88 2.54 -9.30 -15.16
N PHE A 89 3.02 -10.54 -15.00
CA PHE A 89 3.24 -11.44 -16.13
C PHE A 89 1.95 -11.62 -16.95
N PRO A 90 1.98 -11.52 -18.29
CA PRO A 90 3.13 -11.68 -19.19
C PRO A 90 3.96 -10.42 -19.48
N ASN A 91 3.62 -9.27 -18.90
CA ASN A 91 4.43 -8.06 -19.05
C ASN A 91 5.80 -8.26 -18.40
N THR A 92 6.88 -8.14 -19.17
CA THR A 92 8.26 -8.19 -18.67
C THR A 92 9.00 -6.85 -18.78
N SER A 93 8.29 -5.79 -19.16
CA SER A 93 8.87 -4.47 -19.42
C SER A 93 8.75 -3.59 -18.18
N HIS A 94 9.84 -3.45 -17.43
CA HIS A 94 9.96 -2.47 -16.34
C HIS A 94 11.23 -1.63 -16.53
N PRO A 95 11.20 -0.30 -16.30
CA PRO A 95 12.38 0.56 -16.50
C PRO A 95 13.63 0.11 -15.75
N GLU A 96 13.46 -0.43 -14.55
CA GLU A 96 14.57 -0.94 -13.71
C GLU A 96 14.78 -2.47 -13.82
N GLY A 97 14.07 -3.14 -14.74
CA GLY A 97 14.22 -4.58 -14.95
C GLY A 97 13.66 -5.46 -13.82
N ARG A 98 12.64 -4.97 -13.09
CA ARG A 98 11.94 -5.76 -12.05
C ARG A 98 11.36 -7.05 -12.65
N ILE A 99 11.50 -8.13 -11.90
CA ILE A 99 10.96 -9.43 -12.28
C ILE A 99 9.43 -9.38 -12.09
N PRO A 100 8.63 -9.71 -13.12
CA PRO A 100 7.18 -9.67 -13.00
C PRO A 100 6.65 -10.61 -11.94
N VAL A 101 5.56 -10.18 -11.29
CA VAL A 101 4.78 -11.07 -10.44
C VAL A 101 3.91 -11.98 -11.30
N ARG A 102 3.73 -13.21 -10.83
CA ARG A 102 2.87 -14.20 -11.48
C ARG A 102 1.62 -14.42 -10.65
N THR A 103 0.52 -14.67 -11.34
CA THR A 103 -0.77 -14.94 -10.71
C THR A 103 -1.23 -16.37 -11.00
N GLU A 104 -2.12 -16.85 -10.14
CA GLU A 104 -2.87 -18.09 -10.35
C GLU A 104 -4.38 -17.80 -10.30
N PRO A 105 -5.15 -18.11 -11.36
CA PRO A 105 -4.68 -18.47 -12.71
C PRO A 105 -3.82 -17.37 -13.38
N PRO A 106 -3.16 -17.65 -14.52
CA PRO A 106 -2.40 -16.65 -15.26
C PRO A 106 -3.21 -15.37 -15.53
N PHE A 107 -2.55 -14.22 -15.41
CA PHE A 107 -3.23 -12.93 -15.45
C PHE A 107 -3.90 -12.75 -16.82
N PRO A 108 -5.17 -12.31 -16.88
CA PRO A 108 -5.94 -12.33 -18.11
C PRO A 108 -5.60 -11.19 -19.08
N PHE A 109 -4.81 -10.20 -18.64
CA PHE A 109 -4.49 -9.00 -19.41
C PHE A 109 -2.99 -8.85 -19.63
N ASP A 110 -2.63 -8.35 -20.80
CA ASP A 110 -1.24 -8.03 -21.14
C ASP A 110 -0.86 -6.61 -20.67
N ASN A 111 0.44 -6.37 -20.52
CA ASN A 111 1.00 -5.03 -20.24
C ASN A 111 0.48 -4.35 -18.96
N CYS A 112 0.06 -5.14 -17.95
CA CYS A 112 -0.39 -4.60 -16.68
C CYS A 112 0.75 -4.38 -15.68
N PHE A 113 0.54 -3.41 -14.78
CA PHE A 113 1.40 -3.06 -13.67
C PHE A 113 0.57 -2.84 -12.42
N ILE A 114 1.02 -3.36 -11.27
CA ILE A 114 0.53 -2.91 -9.97
C ILE A 114 1.28 -1.62 -9.63
N TRP A 115 0.55 -0.52 -9.41
CA TRP A 115 1.16 0.73 -8.97
C TRP A 115 1.40 0.64 -7.46
N SER A 116 2.66 0.72 -7.04
CA SER A 116 3.03 0.67 -5.62
C SER A 116 2.50 1.88 -4.86
N LEU A 117 2.35 3.01 -5.55
CA LEU A 117 1.96 4.28 -4.97
C LEU A 117 1.07 5.10 -5.92
N PRO A 118 0.12 5.88 -5.37
CA PRO A 118 -0.38 5.78 -4.00
C PRO A 118 -1.27 4.53 -3.84
N ASN A 119 -1.25 3.92 -2.65
CA ASN A 119 -2.28 2.95 -2.25
C ASN A 119 -3.50 3.71 -1.72
N LEU A 120 -4.65 3.06 -1.71
CA LEU A 120 -5.92 3.65 -1.29
C LEU A 120 -6.61 2.73 -0.30
N GLU A 121 -7.25 3.32 0.70
CA GLU A 121 -8.22 2.61 1.49
C GLU A 121 -9.63 2.80 0.90
N ILE A 122 -10.36 1.70 0.72
CA ILE A 122 -11.73 1.71 0.21
C ILE A 122 -12.67 0.93 1.12
N ARG A 123 -13.96 1.26 1.04
CA ARG A 123 -15.05 0.48 1.64
C ARG A 123 -15.73 -0.34 0.55
N VAL A 124 -15.94 -1.63 0.80
CA VAL A 124 -16.56 -2.56 -0.16
C VAL A 124 -17.97 -2.91 0.30
N CYS A 125 -18.95 -2.69 -0.58
CA CYS A 125 -20.35 -3.03 -0.33
C CYS A 125 -20.54 -4.54 -0.13
N PRO A 126 -21.31 -4.99 0.89
CA PRO A 126 -21.67 -6.40 1.01
C PRO A 126 -22.62 -6.81 -0.12
N ARG A 127 -22.54 -8.07 -0.55
CA ARG A 127 -23.42 -8.66 -1.57
C ARG A 127 -24.34 -9.70 -0.96
N ALA A 128 -25.61 -9.69 -1.37
CA ALA A 128 -26.62 -10.63 -0.86
C ALA A 128 -26.29 -12.09 -1.24
N GLU A 129 -25.69 -12.27 -2.41
CA GLU A 129 -25.18 -13.52 -2.96
C GLU A 129 -23.78 -13.91 -2.42
N GLY A 130 -23.11 -13.00 -1.69
CA GLY A 130 -21.73 -13.15 -1.27
C GLY A 130 -20.72 -12.92 -2.39
N PHE A 131 -19.45 -13.23 -2.11
CA PHE A 131 -18.36 -13.11 -3.08
C PHE A 131 -17.93 -14.50 -3.56
N ASP A 132 -17.79 -14.68 -4.88
CA ASP A 132 -17.25 -15.91 -5.44
C ASP A 132 -15.73 -15.78 -5.59
N TRP A 133 -15.00 -16.72 -4.99
CA TRP A 133 -13.54 -16.74 -4.97
C TRP A 133 -12.94 -17.97 -5.63
N ASP A 134 -13.78 -18.84 -6.18
CA ASP A 134 -13.32 -20.15 -6.67
C ASP A 134 -12.46 -20.00 -7.95
N GLU A 135 -12.70 -18.96 -8.75
CA GLU A 135 -11.96 -18.65 -9.99
C GLU A 135 -11.15 -17.34 -9.92
N THR A 136 -10.92 -16.81 -8.72
CA THR A 136 -10.25 -15.51 -8.58
C THR A 136 -8.77 -15.58 -8.91
N THR A 137 -8.32 -14.58 -9.66
CA THR A 137 -6.89 -14.34 -9.94
C THR A 137 -6.21 -13.80 -8.69
N ARG A 138 -5.16 -14.48 -8.20
CA ARG A 138 -4.44 -14.10 -6.98
C ARG A 138 -2.94 -14.27 -7.13
N LEU A 139 -2.17 -13.62 -6.25
CA LEU A 139 -0.76 -13.95 -6.08
C LEU A 139 -0.67 -15.28 -5.31
N PRO A 140 -0.01 -16.32 -5.86
CA PRO A 140 0.05 -17.61 -5.20
C PRO A 140 0.89 -17.56 -3.92
N THR A 141 0.35 -18.17 -2.86
CA THR A 141 1.06 -18.39 -1.60
C THR A 141 1.80 -19.72 -1.67
N GLY A 142 3.12 -19.70 -1.93
CA GLY A 142 3.90 -20.91 -2.19
C GLY A 142 5.41 -20.74 -1.99
N PRO A 143 6.24 -21.73 -2.37
CA PRO A 143 7.70 -21.69 -2.19
C PRO A 143 8.39 -20.56 -2.96
N VAL A 144 7.81 -20.18 -4.10
CA VAL A 144 8.10 -18.92 -4.79
C VAL A 144 6.98 -17.98 -4.41
N ASP A 145 7.22 -17.19 -3.38
CA ASP A 145 6.21 -16.30 -2.83
C ASP A 145 6.13 -15.03 -3.68
N GLU A 146 5.21 -15.03 -4.65
CA GLU A 146 4.92 -13.88 -5.51
C GLU A 146 4.36 -12.71 -4.70
N ARG A 147 3.65 -12.99 -3.59
CA ARG A 147 3.18 -11.96 -2.64
C ARG A 147 4.37 -11.33 -1.91
N SER A 148 5.35 -12.12 -1.47
CA SER A 148 6.59 -11.57 -0.88
C SER A 148 7.37 -10.73 -1.88
N ARG A 149 7.53 -11.18 -3.14
CA ARG A 149 8.21 -10.37 -4.18
C ARG A 149 7.52 -9.02 -4.37
N TRP A 150 6.20 -9.04 -4.48
CA TRP A 150 5.40 -7.83 -4.55
C TRP A 150 5.68 -6.91 -3.36
N LEU A 151 5.60 -7.43 -2.13
CA LEU A 151 5.82 -6.69 -0.89
C LEU A 151 7.23 -6.09 -0.80
N ASP A 152 8.25 -6.81 -1.26
CA ASP A 152 9.63 -6.30 -1.27
C ASP A 152 9.74 -5.05 -2.19
N TYR A 153 9.20 -5.13 -3.41
CA TYR A 153 9.22 -4.00 -4.34
C TYR A 153 8.37 -2.82 -3.87
N GLU A 154 7.21 -3.10 -3.27
CA GLU A 154 6.35 -2.07 -2.69
C GLU A 154 7.06 -1.34 -1.54
N GLY A 155 7.73 -2.09 -0.67
CA GLY A 155 8.53 -1.54 0.42
C GLY A 155 9.69 -0.69 -0.07
N GLU A 156 10.41 -1.15 -1.10
CA GLU A 156 11.45 -0.35 -1.77
C GLU A 156 10.90 0.98 -2.31
N ASP A 157 9.74 0.96 -2.98
CA ASP A 157 9.10 2.15 -3.54
C ASP A 157 8.67 3.14 -2.47
N ARG A 158 8.09 2.64 -1.37
CA ARG A 158 7.74 3.46 -0.20
C ARG A 158 8.96 4.13 0.41
N VAL A 159 10.06 3.40 0.60
CA VAL A 159 11.30 3.95 1.14
C VAL A 159 11.86 5.03 0.22
N ARG A 160 11.86 4.80 -1.10
CA ARG A 160 12.29 5.79 -2.11
C ARG A 160 11.43 7.05 -2.06
N GLN A 161 10.10 6.90 -2.08
CA GLN A 161 9.16 8.02 -1.98
C GLN A 161 9.38 8.80 -0.67
N HIS A 162 9.46 8.11 0.46
CA HIS A 162 9.63 8.73 1.77
C HIS A 162 10.95 9.51 1.85
N THR A 163 12.06 8.93 1.37
CA THR A 163 13.36 9.59 1.32
C THR A 163 13.33 10.84 0.44
N ALA A 164 12.68 10.76 -0.73
CA ALA A 164 12.52 11.90 -1.63
C ALA A 164 11.68 13.02 -0.99
N ARG A 165 10.58 12.67 -0.31
CA ARG A 165 9.75 13.65 0.43
C ARG A 165 10.55 14.36 1.52
N GLN A 166 11.33 13.62 2.31
CA GLN A 166 12.18 14.19 3.34
C GLN A 166 13.25 15.13 2.77
N ALA A 167 13.89 14.74 1.66
CA ALA A 167 14.88 15.58 1.00
C ALA A 167 14.30 16.90 0.49
N ARG A 168 13.04 16.91 0.03
CA ARG A 168 12.34 18.15 -0.39
C ARG A 168 11.96 19.06 0.79
N GLN A 169 11.72 18.48 1.97
CA GLN A 169 11.34 19.23 3.17
C GLN A 169 12.54 19.79 3.94
N GLN A 170 13.76 19.31 3.67
CA GLN A 170 14.95 19.94 4.21
C GLN A 170 15.23 21.25 3.46
N PRO A 171 15.21 22.42 4.13
CA PRO A 171 15.69 23.64 3.51
C PRO A 171 17.18 23.47 3.17
N ASP A 172 17.59 23.92 1.98
CA ASP A 172 18.99 24.01 1.59
C ASP A 172 19.78 24.68 2.72
N VAL A 173 20.55 23.88 3.47
CA VAL A 173 21.52 24.42 4.41
C VAL A 173 22.62 25.03 3.54
N VAL A 174 22.48 26.31 3.22
CA VAL A 174 23.53 27.10 2.58
C VAL A 174 24.79 26.92 3.45
N PRO A 175 25.88 26.35 2.91
CA PRO A 175 27.11 26.20 3.68
C PRO A 175 27.63 27.60 3.97
N ASN A 176 27.51 28.07 5.21
CA ASN A 176 28.02 29.36 5.61
C ASN A 176 29.56 29.30 5.57
N PRO A 177 30.26 30.08 4.72
CA PRO A 177 31.69 29.92 4.50
C PRO A 177 32.52 30.68 5.54
N HIS A 178 32.22 30.52 6.83
CA HIS A 178 33.04 31.09 7.89
C HIS A 178 33.04 30.17 9.11
N THR A 179 33.99 29.25 9.17
CA THR A 179 34.84 29.03 10.35
C THR A 179 36.03 28.16 9.91
N SER A 180 37.14 28.83 9.60
CA SER A 180 38.46 28.20 9.62
C SER A 180 39.13 28.54 10.94
N LYS A 181 39.79 27.52 11.49
CA LYS A 181 40.80 27.51 12.58
C LYS A 181 40.25 27.45 14.00
N GLU A 182 40.51 26.33 14.68
CA GLU A 182 41.71 26.29 15.53
C GLU A 182 42.23 24.86 15.75
N VAL A 183 43.55 24.76 15.65
CA VAL A 183 44.39 23.59 15.86
C VAL A 183 44.70 23.50 17.35
N SER A 184 44.65 22.31 17.94
CA SER A 184 45.59 21.93 19.00
C SER A 184 45.71 20.42 19.13
N GLN A 185 46.90 19.94 18.77
CA GLN A 185 47.41 18.60 19.01
C GLN A 185 47.94 18.50 20.45
N SER A 186 47.73 17.36 21.10
CA SER A 186 48.79 16.73 21.90
C SER A 186 48.59 15.20 21.99
N HIS A 187 49.66 14.50 21.62
CA HIS A 187 49.94 13.06 21.63
C HIS A 187 51.09 12.84 22.68
N PRO A 188 51.61 11.63 23.01
CA PRO A 188 51.11 10.25 22.89
C PRO A 188 51.56 9.22 24.00
N THR A 189 50.94 8.01 24.02
CA THR A 189 51.50 6.61 24.18
C THR A 189 52.22 6.10 25.47
N PRO A 190 52.45 4.75 25.70
CA PRO A 190 51.79 3.50 25.22
C PRO A 190 51.76 2.34 26.31
N PRO A 191 51.94 1.00 26.04
CA PRO A 191 50.98 -0.05 26.42
C PRO A 191 51.59 -1.20 27.28
N VAL A 192 50.79 -2.17 27.74
CA VAL A 192 51.31 -3.54 28.00
C VAL A 192 50.25 -4.59 27.65
N ASP A 193 50.65 -5.44 26.71
CA ASP A 193 50.05 -6.68 26.25
C ASP A 193 50.61 -7.86 27.07
N ARG A 194 49.78 -8.84 27.48
CA ARG A 194 50.12 -10.28 27.35
C ARG A 194 49.03 -11.25 27.81
N SER A 195 48.67 -12.07 26.83
CA SER A 195 48.03 -13.39 26.78
C SER A 195 48.45 -14.45 27.83
N HIS A 196 47.68 -15.55 27.83
CA HIS A 196 47.89 -16.93 28.34
C HIS A 196 47.13 -17.24 29.64
N ARG A 197 46.42 -18.37 29.84
CA ARG A 197 46.23 -19.64 29.11
C ARG A 197 45.21 -20.49 29.92
N ALA A 198 44.42 -21.29 29.20
CA ALA A 198 43.86 -22.65 29.47
C ALA A 198 43.77 -23.18 30.93
N GLU A 199 42.85 -24.06 31.37
CA GLU A 199 42.13 -25.15 30.71
C GLU A 199 41.34 -25.92 31.80
N THR A 200 40.19 -26.54 31.44
CA THR A 200 39.59 -27.76 32.06
C THR A 200 39.01 -27.66 33.51
N ALA A 201 37.91 -28.31 33.93
CA ALA A 201 37.22 -29.51 33.44
C ALA A 201 35.85 -29.71 34.16
N ILE A 202 34.93 -30.39 33.47
CA ILE A 202 33.97 -31.41 33.95
C ILE A 202 32.56 -30.98 34.47
N SER A 203 31.57 -31.52 33.75
CA SER A 203 30.09 -31.59 33.81
C SER A 203 29.51 -32.37 35.03
N PRO A 204 28.20 -32.77 35.15
CA PRO A 204 26.95 -32.42 34.41
C PRO A 204 25.64 -32.22 35.27
N ARG A 205 24.53 -31.98 34.54
CA ARG A 205 23.11 -32.43 34.76
C ARG A 205 22.16 -31.41 35.44
N ALA A 206 20.91 -31.17 35.04
CA ALA A 206 19.88 -31.88 34.24
C ALA A 206 19.00 -30.86 33.46
N GLU A 207 18.58 -31.15 32.22
CA GLU A 207 17.19 -31.41 31.80
C GLU A 207 16.12 -30.50 32.43
N ASP A 208 15.57 -29.56 31.63
CA ASP A 208 14.11 -29.45 31.51
C ASP A 208 13.73 -28.86 30.14
N GLU A 209 12.80 -29.53 29.47
CA GLU A 209 12.20 -29.11 28.22
C GLU A 209 11.14 -28.04 28.49
N THR A 210 11.07 -26.98 27.69
CA THR A 210 9.78 -26.38 27.34
C THR A 210 9.89 -25.60 26.04
N SER A 211 9.17 -26.09 25.05
CA SER A 211 8.80 -25.41 23.82
C SER A 211 8.15 -24.07 24.10
N SER A 212 8.61 -22.99 23.47
CA SER A 212 7.84 -21.75 23.34
C SER A 212 7.92 -21.24 21.93
N ILE A 213 6.76 -21.32 21.28
CA ILE A 213 6.46 -20.86 19.94
C ILE A 213 6.33 -19.33 20.05
N SER A 214 7.33 -18.57 19.61
CA SER A 214 7.15 -17.12 19.43
C SER A 214 6.71 -16.84 18.00
N ALA A 215 5.41 -16.62 17.84
CA ALA A 215 4.86 -16.00 16.65
C ALA A 215 5.44 -14.58 16.52
N GLY A 216 6.24 -14.38 15.47
CA GLY A 216 6.79 -13.08 15.10
C GLY A 216 5.67 -12.13 14.69
N LYS A 217 5.25 -11.26 15.60
CA LYS A 217 4.55 -10.02 15.25
C LYS A 217 5.62 -9.02 14.82
N SER A 218 5.80 -8.86 13.52
CA SER A 218 6.59 -7.75 12.98
C SER A 218 5.78 -6.46 13.16
N ALA A 219 6.19 -5.64 14.11
CA ALA A 219 5.69 -4.30 14.30
C ALA A 219 6.74 -3.34 13.72
N TYR A 220 6.53 -2.85 12.51
CA TYR A 220 7.22 -1.65 12.04
C TYR A 220 6.40 -0.45 12.46
N SER A 221 6.79 0.12 13.61
CA SER A 221 6.33 1.41 14.09
C SER A 221 7.28 2.48 13.56
N CYS A 222 6.84 3.25 12.57
CA CYS A 222 7.54 4.46 12.14
C CYS A 222 6.86 5.65 12.81
N SER A 223 7.45 6.17 13.88
CA SER A 223 7.00 7.42 14.50
C SER A 223 7.33 8.61 13.60
N MET A 224 6.31 9.32 13.13
CA MET A 224 6.47 10.51 12.30
C MET A 224 6.20 11.76 13.13
N ILE A 225 7.18 12.66 13.13
CA ILE A 225 7.10 13.99 13.73
C ILE A 225 6.34 14.87 12.75
N ALA A 226 5.19 15.40 13.15
CA ALA A 226 4.39 16.29 12.32
C ALA A 226 5.15 17.61 12.11
N SER A 227 5.62 17.85 10.89
CA SER A 227 6.14 19.14 10.46
C SER A 227 5.00 19.92 9.82
N THR A 228 4.56 20.97 10.50
CA THR A 228 3.53 21.89 10.02
C THR A 228 4.16 22.83 9.01
N ASP A 229 3.91 22.64 7.70
CA ASP A 229 3.93 23.72 6.70
C ASP A 229 3.55 23.16 5.31
N SER A 230 2.24 23.00 5.07
CA SER A 230 1.57 23.19 3.77
C SER A 230 0.09 22.80 3.92
N ILE A 231 -0.78 23.80 4.03
CA ILE A 231 -2.21 23.62 4.29
C ILE A 231 -2.96 22.85 3.17
N ASP A 232 -2.47 22.88 1.93
CA ASP A 232 -3.10 22.13 0.82
C ASP A 232 -2.71 20.64 0.86
N SER A 233 -1.43 20.36 1.13
CA SER A 233 -0.94 18.97 1.23
C SER A 233 -1.42 18.25 2.49
N MET A 234 -1.77 18.98 3.56
CA MET A 234 -2.35 18.37 4.76
C MET A 234 -3.75 17.82 4.51
N THR A 235 -4.60 18.48 3.71
CA THR A 235 -5.98 18.01 3.49
C THR A 235 -6.06 16.71 2.68
N GLU A 236 -5.24 16.53 1.65
CA GLU A 236 -5.19 15.27 0.90
C GLU A 236 -4.59 14.12 1.72
N LEU A 237 -3.61 14.43 2.58
CA LEU A 237 -3.01 13.45 3.46
C LEU A 237 -3.95 13.05 4.61
N GLU A 238 -4.68 14.01 5.20
CA GLU A 238 -5.72 13.79 6.19
C GLU A 238 -6.87 12.94 5.62
N ARG A 239 -7.25 13.14 4.35
CA ARG A 239 -8.24 12.31 3.66
C ARG A 239 -7.77 10.89 3.39
N LEU A 240 -6.48 10.70 3.11
CA LEU A 240 -5.87 9.39 2.84
C LEU A 240 -5.66 8.56 4.12
N PHE A 241 -5.60 9.20 5.28
CA PHE A 241 -5.32 8.58 6.58
C PHE A 241 -6.43 8.78 7.62
N ALA A 242 -7.59 9.31 7.23
CA ALA A 242 -8.74 9.38 8.12
C ALA A 242 -9.18 7.94 8.46
N ASP A 243 -9.64 7.69 9.68
CA ASP A 243 -10.20 6.39 10.01
C ASP A 243 -11.52 6.22 9.22
N PRO A 244 -11.72 5.15 8.44
CA PRO A 244 -12.98 4.90 7.73
C PRO A 244 -14.21 4.80 8.63
N GLU A 245 -14.06 4.56 9.94
CA GLU A 245 -15.15 4.63 10.90
C GLU A 245 -15.39 6.06 11.41
N GLU A 246 -14.34 6.85 11.61
CA GLU A 246 -14.46 8.24 12.08
C GLU A 246 -14.83 9.22 10.96
N SER A 247 -14.50 8.88 9.70
CA SER A 247 -14.79 9.68 8.51
C SER A 247 -15.07 8.78 7.29
N PRO A 248 -16.13 7.97 7.32
CA PRO A 248 -16.50 7.09 6.21
C PRO A 248 -16.72 7.86 4.91
N GLU A 249 -17.18 9.11 4.98
CA GLU A 249 -17.36 9.99 3.81
C GLU A 249 -16.07 10.25 3.01
N LEU A 250 -14.90 10.11 3.62
CA LEU A 250 -13.61 10.34 2.97
C LEU A 250 -13.09 9.12 2.18
N HIS A 251 -13.68 7.95 2.44
CA HIS A 251 -13.29 6.69 1.80
C HIS A 251 -14.29 6.28 0.73
N PRO A 252 -13.83 6.03 -0.52
CA PRO A 252 -14.68 5.54 -1.59
C PRO A 252 -15.46 4.29 -1.17
N LEU A 253 -16.78 4.31 -1.37
CA LEU A 253 -17.61 3.13 -1.26
C LEU A 253 -17.73 2.49 -2.64
N CYS A 254 -17.31 1.24 -2.75
CA CYS A 254 -17.14 0.53 -4.01
C CYS A 254 -17.92 -0.79 -4.03
N HIS A 255 -18.45 -1.12 -5.20
CA HIS A 255 -18.78 -2.49 -5.56
C HIS A 255 -17.52 -3.22 -6.00
N LEU A 256 -17.41 -4.51 -5.69
CA LEU A 256 -16.25 -5.34 -5.99
C LEU A 256 -16.68 -6.64 -6.71
N TRP A 257 -15.96 -6.97 -7.78
CA TRP A 257 -16.13 -8.19 -8.56
C TRP A 257 -14.79 -8.93 -8.71
N CYS A 258 -14.79 -10.22 -8.41
CA CYS A 258 -13.58 -11.04 -8.42
C CYS A 258 -13.26 -11.62 -9.81
N ASP A 259 -14.28 -11.75 -10.66
CA ASP A 259 -14.11 -12.18 -12.05
C ASP A 259 -13.73 -10.99 -12.94
N LEU A 260 -12.44 -10.94 -13.26
CA LEU A 260 -11.86 -9.85 -14.05
C LEU A 260 -12.44 -9.81 -15.47
N THR A 261 -12.50 -10.96 -16.15
CA THR A 261 -12.75 -11.02 -17.60
C THR A 261 -14.21 -10.85 -17.97
N THR A 262 -15.14 -11.20 -17.09
CA THR A 262 -16.56 -10.94 -17.33
C THR A 262 -16.94 -9.50 -16.98
N THR A 263 -16.18 -8.84 -16.10
CA THR A 263 -16.47 -7.48 -15.64
C THR A 263 -15.82 -6.41 -16.51
N ILE A 264 -14.58 -6.61 -16.96
CA ILE A 264 -13.83 -5.61 -17.75
C ILE A 264 -13.01 -6.26 -18.86
N LYS A 265 -12.91 -5.57 -20.00
CA LYS A 265 -12.00 -5.92 -21.10
C LYS A 265 -10.74 -5.09 -21.01
N GLN A 266 -9.62 -5.60 -21.52
CA GLN A 266 -8.32 -4.92 -21.46
C GLN A 266 -8.39 -3.48 -22.00
N ASP A 267 -8.92 -3.31 -23.19
CA ASP A 267 -9.15 -2.04 -23.88
C ASP A 267 -10.18 -1.12 -23.19
N GLY A 268 -10.90 -1.64 -22.21
CA GLY A 268 -11.80 -0.89 -21.32
C GLY A 268 -11.18 -0.49 -19.98
N ILE A 269 -9.95 -0.94 -19.65
CA ILE A 269 -9.27 -0.59 -18.39
C ILE A 269 -8.88 0.90 -18.44
N PRO A 270 -9.46 1.77 -17.59
CA PRO A 270 -9.10 3.17 -17.56
C PRO A 270 -7.69 3.40 -16.99
N ILE A 271 -7.14 4.59 -17.23
CA ILE A 271 -5.92 5.01 -16.55
C ILE A 271 -6.24 5.14 -15.04
N PRO A 272 -5.45 4.53 -14.15
CA PRO A 272 -5.69 4.55 -12.71
C PRO A 272 -5.96 5.93 -12.10
N VAL A 273 -5.30 6.97 -12.62
CA VAL A 273 -5.43 8.35 -12.09
C VAL A 273 -6.87 8.87 -12.09
N LEU A 274 -7.70 8.38 -13.02
CA LEU A 274 -9.09 8.82 -13.15
C LEU A 274 -9.95 8.37 -11.96
N PHE A 275 -9.52 7.35 -11.20
CA PHE A 275 -10.21 6.95 -9.98
C PHE A 275 -10.13 8.04 -8.91
N PHE A 276 -9.00 8.72 -8.77
CA PHE A 276 -8.84 9.84 -7.83
C PHE A 276 -9.69 11.03 -8.26
N GLU A 277 -9.75 11.33 -9.56
CA GLU A 277 -10.62 12.39 -10.08
C GLU A 277 -12.10 12.10 -9.79
N GLU A 278 -12.54 10.84 -9.95
CA GLU A 278 -13.91 10.42 -9.60
C GLU A 278 -14.17 10.54 -8.10
N ARG A 279 -13.23 10.12 -7.25
CA ARG A 279 -13.31 10.27 -5.79
C ARG A 279 -13.45 11.74 -5.40
N ASP A 280 -12.55 12.59 -5.89
CA ASP A 280 -12.47 14.00 -5.50
C ASP A 280 -13.67 14.79 -5.99
N ALA A 281 -14.31 14.38 -7.09
CA ALA A 281 -15.55 14.95 -7.56
C ALA A 281 -16.74 14.70 -6.60
N ILE A 282 -16.68 13.67 -5.76
CA ILE A 282 -17.74 13.33 -4.78
C ILE A 282 -17.49 13.99 -3.43
N ILE A 283 -16.22 14.15 -3.04
CA ILE A 283 -15.83 14.69 -1.72
C ILE A 283 -15.87 16.24 -1.70
N ARG A 284 -15.99 16.90 -2.86
CA ARG A 284 -16.11 18.36 -2.99
C ARG A 284 -17.50 18.88 -2.64
#